data_AF-A0A5N5MPA0-F1
#
_entry.id   AF-A0A5N5MPA0-F1
#
_cell.length_a   1.000
_cell.length_b   1.000
_cell.length_c   1.000
_cell.angle_alpha   90.00
_cell.angle_beta   90.00
_cell.angle_gamma   90.00
#
_symmetry.space_group_name_H-M   'P 1'
#
loop_
_entity.id
_entity.type
_entity.pdbx_description
1 polymer ?
#
loop_
_entity_poly.entity_id
_entity_poly.type
_entity_poly.pdbx_seq_one_letter_code
_entity_poly.pdbx_strand_id
1 'polypeptide(L)'
;MHAEDKFEYKRRLAFVVCQAEGALLRMRQLWVWMLLMALAFVNDRCHCCLHEERSGLLEIKAWFSHAGAASFRLKGWDKEDLNCCNWGYRVACDSTTSRVIELDLSFINYDALEDLYLNASLFLPFKELEILDLSSNQLVGGLKNQGSLLSILFSLHRN
;
A
#
# COMPACT_ATOMS: atom_id res chain seq x y z
N MET A 1 23.63 45.76 56.55
CA MET A 1 24.17 45.47 55.21
C MET A 1 23.89 44.04 54.71
N HIS A 2 23.78 43.02 55.57
CA HIS A 2 23.58 41.61 55.13
C HIS A 2 22.15 41.20 54.70
N ALA A 3 21.12 41.99 55.00
CA ALA A 3 19.73 41.62 54.73
C ALA A 3 19.27 42.00 53.30
N GLU A 4 19.82 43.06 52.72
CA GLU A 4 19.45 43.54 51.38
C GLU A 4 19.97 42.60 50.28
N ASP A 5 21.20 42.10 50.41
CA ASP A 5 21.78 41.10 49.49
C ASP A 5 20.96 39.81 49.43
N LYS A 6 20.42 39.36 50.57
CA LYS A 6 19.61 38.13 50.65
C LYS A 6 18.26 38.29 49.94
N PHE A 7 17.70 39.50 49.96
CA PHE A 7 16.42 39.78 49.29
C PHE A 7 16.60 39.90 47.78
N GLU A 8 17.71 40.52 47.35
CA GLU A 8 18.07 40.61 45.94
C GLU A 8 18.38 39.23 45.35
N TYR A 9 19.13 38.40 46.08
CA TYR A 9 19.39 37.01 45.69
C TYR A 9 18.11 36.20 45.51
N LYS A 10 17.16 36.29 46.46
CA LYS A 10 15.86 35.61 46.36
C LYS A 10 15.04 36.07 45.15
N ARG A 11 15.03 37.38 44.84
CA ARG A 11 14.33 37.89 43.64
C ARG A 11 14.97 37.38 42.35
N ARG A 12 16.31 37.38 42.27
CA ARG A 12 17.04 36.86 41.10
C ARG A 12 16.78 35.36 40.90
N LEU A 13 16.77 34.57 41.98
CA LEU A 13 16.48 33.14 41.92
C LEU A 13 15.04 32.86 41.44
N ALA A 14 14.05 33.58 41.98
CA ALA A 14 12.65 33.43 41.59
C ALA A 14 12.40 33.76 40.10
N PHE A 15 13.10 34.78 39.57
CA PHE A 15 13.03 35.13 38.16
C PHE A 15 13.60 34.01 37.26
N VAL A 16 14.76 33.45 37.62
CA VAL A 16 15.38 32.33 36.90
C VAL A 16 14.49 31.08 36.93
N VAL A 17 13.89 30.76 38.08
CA VAL A 17 12.96 29.62 38.22
C VAL A 17 11.72 29.81 37.36
N CYS A 18 11.06 30.97 37.40
CA CYS A 18 9.91 31.27 36.54
C CYS A 18 10.26 31.20 35.04
N GLN A 19 11.45 31.66 34.67
CA GLN A 19 11.91 31.62 33.28
C GLN A 19 12.21 30.19 32.82
N ALA A 20 12.78 29.35 33.70
CA ALA A 20 13.01 27.92 33.46
C ALA A 20 11.70 27.13 33.42
N GLU A 21 10.75 27.39 34.31
CA GLU A 21 9.41 26.79 34.30
C GLU A 21 8.63 27.18 33.05
N GLY A 22 8.70 28.45 32.63
CA GLY A 22 8.10 28.91 31.37
C GLY A 22 8.76 28.31 30.12
N ALA A 23 10.08 28.10 30.14
CA ALA A 23 10.79 27.38 29.08
C ALA A 23 10.44 25.89 29.08
N LEU A 24 10.34 25.25 30.25
CA LEU A 24 9.94 23.85 30.42
C LEU A 24 8.49 23.63 29.96
N LEU A 25 7.57 24.54 30.28
CA LEU A 25 6.17 24.52 29.81
C LEU A 25 6.08 24.68 28.30
N ARG A 26 6.86 25.58 27.70
CA ARG A 26 6.96 25.73 26.23
C ARG A 26 7.53 24.48 25.56
N MET A 27 8.60 23.90 26.12
CA MET A 27 9.15 22.63 25.63
C MET A 27 8.09 21.53 25.74
N ARG A 28 7.45 21.36 26.90
CA ARG A 28 6.42 20.34 27.14
C ARG A 28 5.23 20.49 26.19
N GLN A 29 4.81 21.72 25.87
CA GLN A 29 3.80 21.99 24.86
C GLN A 29 4.28 21.52 23.48
N LEU A 30 5.50 21.87 23.04
CA LEU A 30 6.05 21.37 21.77
C LEU A 30 6.10 19.84 21.71
N TRP A 31 6.50 19.16 22.79
CA TRP A 31 6.48 17.69 22.87
C TRP A 31 5.06 17.11 22.75
N VAL A 32 4.06 17.74 23.36
CA VAL A 32 2.65 17.34 23.25
C VAL A 32 2.16 17.51 21.81
N TRP A 33 2.47 18.63 21.15
CA TRP A 33 2.13 18.85 19.74
C TRP A 33 2.83 17.86 18.80
N MET A 34 4.11 17.56 19.04
CA MET A 34 4.84 16.52 18.29
C MET A 34 4.22 15.13 18.48
N LEU A 35 3.82 14.78 19.71
CA LEU A 35 3.13 13.54 20.01
C LEU A 35 1.75 13.47 19.33
N LEU A 36 0.98 14.56 19.34
CA LEU A 36 -0.31 14.65 18.65
C LEU A 36 -0.16 14.51 17.13
N MET A 37 0.84 15.15 16.53
CA MET A 37 1.13 15.01 15.09
C MET A 37 1.59 13.59 14.74
N ALA A 38 2.42 12.96 15.58
CA ALA A 38 2.83 11.57 15.40
C ALA A 38 1.62 10.61 15.51
N LEU A 39 0.73 10.81 16.49
CA LEU A 39 -0.50 10.02 16.64
C LEU A 39 -1.47 10.23 15.48
N ALA A 40 -1.58 11.45 14.95
CA ALA A 40 -2.36 11.74 13.75
C ALA A 40 -1.80 11.00 12.52
N PHE A 41 -0.47 10.95 12.37
CA PHE A 41 0.20 10.22 11.29
C PHE A 41 0.07 8.69 11.41
N VAL A 42 0.00 8.17 12.65
CA VAL A 42 -0.19 6.73 12.90
C VAL A 42 -1.63 6.29 12.59
N ASN A 43 -2.59 7.20 12.71
CA ASN A 43 -4.00 6.93 12.37
C ASN A 43 -4.29 6.99 10.87
N ASP A 44 -3.44 7.66 10.08
CA ASP A 44 -3.35 7.41 8.64
C ASP A 44 -2.66 6.06 8.44
N ARG A 45 -3.43 4.99 8.67
CA ARG A 45 -3.09 3.67 8.14
C ARG A 45 -2.93 3.88 6.64
N CYS A 46 -1.70 3.92 6.14
CA CYS A 46 -1.53 3.81 4.71
C CYS A 46 -2.18 2.48 4.31
N HIS A 47 -3.26 2.53 3.54
CA HIS A 47 -3.81 1.38 2.81
C HIS A 47 -2.89 1.01 1.63
N CYS A 48 -1.59 1.10 1.89
CA CYS A 48 -0.50 0.71 1.02
C CYS A 48 -0.60 -0.80 0.91
N CYS A 49 -0.73 -1.30 -0.31
CA CYS A 49 -0.60 -2.74 -0.50
C CYS A 49 0.86 -3.17 -0.29
N LEU A 50 1.08 -4.47 -0.05
CA LEU A 50 2.44 -4.98 0.17
C LEU A 50 3.34 -4.67 -1.03
N HIS A 51 4.61 -4.40 -0.76
CA HIS A 51 5.59 -4.07 -1.79
C HIS A 51 5.68 -5.18 -2.86
N GLU A 52 5.61 -6.44 -2.42
CA GLU A 52 5.65 -7.63 -3.25
C GLU A 52 4.41 -7.73 -4.14
N GLU A 53 3.22 -7.47 -3.61
CA GLU A 53 1.96 -7.48 -4.36
C GLU A 53 1.93 -6.35 -5.39
N ARG A 54 2.35 -5.16 -4.98
CA ARG A 54 2.51 -4.00 -5.87
C ARG A 54 3.47 -4.30 -7.02
N SER A 55 4.62 -4.91 -6.72
CA SER A 55 5.59 -5.30 -7.74
C SER A 55 5.00 -6.35 -8.68
N GLY A 56 4.28 -7.34 -8.15
CA GLY A 56 3.59 -8.35 -8.95
C GLY A 56 2.56 -7.75 -9.91
N LEU A 57 1.76 -6.77 -9.46
CA LEU A 57 0.80 -6.08 -10.33
C LEU A 57 1.50 -5.32 -11.45
N LEU A 58 2.61 -4.64 -11.15
CA LEU A 58 3.39 -3.94 -12.17
C LEU A 58 4.03 -4.91 -13.17
N GLU A 59 4.45 -6.11 -12.72
CA GLU A 59 4.97 -7.16 -13.59
C GLU A 59 3.87 -7.71 -14.51
N ILE A 60 2.66 -7.94 -13.99
CA ILE A 60 1.48 -8.33 -14.79
C ILE A 60 1.18 -7.26 -15.84
N LYS A 61 1.18 -5.97 -15.45
CA LYS A 61 0.99 -4.86 -16.39
C LYS A 61 2.03 -4.86 -17.50
N ALA A 62 3.30 -5.03 -17.15
CA ALA A 62 4.40 -5.07 -18.11
C ALA A 62 4.25 -6.26 -19.08
N TRP A 63 3.84 -7.42 -18.56
CA TRP A 63 3.61 -8.63 -19.35
C TRP A 63 2.52 -8.43 -20.41
N PHE A 64 1.35 -7.93 -20.02
CA PHE A 64 0.28 -7.60 -20.98
C PHE A 64 0.66 -6.44 -21.91
N SER A 65 1.53 -5.52 -21.48
CA SER A 65 1.98 -4.42 -22.34
C SER A 65 2.91 -4.93 -23.43
N HIS A 66 3.75 -5.92 -23.13
CA HIS A 66 4.61 -6.57 -24.11
C HIS A 66 3.80 -7.32 -25.16
N ALA A 67 2.68 -7.93 -24.75
CA ALA A 67 1.71 -8.59 -25.62
C ALA A 67 0.92 -7.66 -26.57
N GLY A 68 1.14 -6.35 -26.52
CA GLY A 68 0.33 -5.38 -27.27
C GLY A 68 -1.10 -5.18 -26.72
N ALA A 69 -1.39 -5.72 -25.53
CA ALA A 69 -2.73 -5.85 -24.97
C ALA A 69 -3.11 -4.77 -23.95
N ALA A 70 -2.14 -4.30 -23.15
CA ALA A 70 -2.43 -3.67 -21.86
C ALA A 70 -2.85 -2.20 -21.89
N SER A 71 -2.69 -1.49 -23.01
CA SER A 71 -2.37 -0.05 -22.92
C SER A 71 -3.48 0.82 -22.30
N PHE A 72 -4.76 0.46 -22.50
CA PHE A 72 -5.87 1.24 -21.93
C PHE A 72 -6.50 0.64 -20.68
N ARG A 73 -6.64 -0.70 -20.61
CA ARG A 73 -7.37 -1.37 -19.52
C ARG A 73 -6.61 -1.39 -18.19
N LEU A 74 -5.27 -1.34 -18.24
CA LEU A 74 -4.39 -1.30 -17.06
C LEU A 74 -3.76 0.10 -16.83
N LYS A 75 -4.31 1.15 -17.44
CA LYS A 75 -3.76 2.51 -17.36
C LYS A 75 -3.69 3.04 -15.92
N GLY A 76 -4.65 2.67 -15.06
CA GLY A 76 -4.75 3.10 -13.67
C GLY A 76 -3.73 2.47 -12.72
N TRP A 77 -2.97 1.47 -13.15
CA TRP A 77 -1.97 0.82 -12.32
C TRP A 77 -0.66 1.61 -12.38
N ASP A 78 -0.41 2.48 -11.40
CA ASP A 78 0.73 3.41 -11.43
C ASP A 78 1.82 3.04 -10.42
N LYS A 79 3.08 3.15 -10.84
CA LYS A 79 4.25 3.01 -9.97
C LYS A 79 4.38 4.17 -8.96
N GLU A 80 3.64 5.25 -9.12
CA GLU A 80 3.61 6.35 -8.16
C GLU A 80 2.55 6.16 -7.06
N ASP A 81 1.48 5.42 -7.32
CA ASP A 81 0.42 5.18 -6.34
C ASP A 81 0.76 3.96 -5.47
N LEU A 82 1.01 4.19 -4.18
CA LEU A 82 1.38 3.17 -3.21
C LEU A 82 0.19 2.31 -2.77
N ASN A 83 -1.04 2.76 -3.02
CA ASN A 83 -2.27 2.10 -2.62
C ASN A 83 -2.86 1.33 -3.80
N CYS A 84 -2.33 0.14 -4.10
CA CYS A 84 -2.86 -0.62 -5.24
C CYS A 84 -4.31 -1.10 -5.08
N CYS A 85 -4.85 -1.07 -3.86
CA CYS A 85 -6.28 -1.24 -3.59
C CYS A 85 -7.16 -0.13 -4.20
N ASN A 86 -6.57 1.01 -4.57
CA ASN A 86 -7.25 2.12 -5.24
C ASN A 86 -7.03 2.13 -6.77
N TRP A 87 -6.29 1.17 -7.34
CA TRP A 87 -5.94 1.17 -8.77
C TRP A 87 -7.11 0.86 -9.72
N GLY A 88 -8.33 0.77 -9.18
CA GLY A 88 -9.59 0.68 -9.92
C GLY A 88 -10.37 -0.58 -9.58
N TYR A 89 -11.46 -0.80 -10.31
CA TYR A 89 -12.40 -1.93 -10.12
C TYR A 89 -11.77 -3.33 -10.30
N ARG A 90 -10.53 -3.40 -10.78
CA ARG A 90 -9.84 -4.65 -11.14
C ARG A 90 -9.01 -5.25 -10.01
N VAL A 91 -8.79 -4.50 -8.93
CA VAL A 91 -8.03 -4.96 -7.76
C VAL A 91 -8.92 -4.77 -6.55
N ALA A 92 -9.31 -5.86 -5.89
CA ALA A 92 -9.99 -5.77 -4.60
C ALA A 92 -9.05 -6.24 -3.48
N CYS A 93 -9.11 -5.52 -2.36
CA CYS A 93 -8.33 -5.83 -1.17
C CYS A 93 -9.24 -6.12 0.02
N ASP A 94 -8.74 -6.96 0.93
CA ASP A 94 -9.37 -7.16 2.23
C ASP A 94 -9.29 -5.88 3.08
N SER A 95 -10.43 -5.44 3.64
CA SER A 95 -10.52 -4.22 4.44
C SER A 95 -9.73 -4.26 5.76
N THR A 96 -9.39 -5.46 6.21
CA THR A 96 -8.73 -5.77 7.49
C THR A 96 -7.23 -5.94 7.31
N THR A 97 -6.81 -6.73 6.31
CA THR A 97 -5.39 -7.04 6.07
C THR A 97 -4.75 -6.10 5.05
N SER A 98 -5.55 -5.36 4.27
CA SER A 98 -5.10 -4.54 3.13
C SER A 98 -4.31 -5.34 2.09
N ARG A 99 -4.63 -6.63 1.94
CA ARG A 99 -4.01 -7.57 1.00
C ARG A 99 -4.92 -7.78 -0.21
N VAL A 100 -4.32 -8.02 -1.37
CA VAL A 100 -5.07 -8.26 -2.61
C VAL A 100 -5.73 -9.63 -2.56
N ILE A 101 -7.06 -9.65 -2.59
CA ILE A 101 -7.89 -10.87 -2.55
C ILE A 101 -8.53 -11.18 -3.89
N GLU A 102 -8.72 -10.18 -4.75
CA GLU A 102 -9.33 -10.35 -6.06
C GLU A 102 -8.56 -9.57 -7.12
N LEU A 103 -8.35 -10.24 -8.25
CA LEU A 103 -7.73 -9.67 -9.42
C LEU A 103 -8.56 -9.97 -10.68
N ASP A 104 -9.16 -8.93 -11.25
CA ASP A 104 -9.91 -8.99 -12.50
C ASP A 104 -9.04 -8.54 -13.68
N LEU A 105 -8.51 -9.54 -14.38
CA LEU A 105 -7.77 -9.39 -15.63
C LEU A 105 -8.63 -9.85 -16.82
N SER A 106 -9.95 -9.79 -16.71
CA SER A 106 -10.85 -10.11 -17.83
C SER A 106 -10.70 -9.11 -18.97
N PHE A 107 -10.83 -9.60 -20.20
CA PHE A 107 -10.80 -8.79 -21.44
C PHE A 107 -9.53 -7.95 -21.66
N ILE A 108 -8.44 -8.14 -20.90
CA ILE A 108 -7.22 -7.36 -21.08
C ILE A 108 -6.65 -7.55 -22.49
N ASN A 109 -6.59 -8.79 -22.96
CA ASN A 109 -6.07 -9.19 -24.26
C ASN A 109 -7.15 -9.55 -25.29
N TYR A 110 -8.34 -8.98 -25.17
CA TYR A 110 -9.46 -9.36 -26.03
C TYR A 110 -9.17 -9.07 -27.52
N ASP A 111 -8.50 -7.95 -27.80
CA ASP A 111 -8.28 -7.42 -29.15
C ASP A 111 -6.88 -7.73 -29.73
N ALA A 112 -6.06 -8.52 -29.04
CA ALA A 112 -4.72 -8.78 -29.56
C ALA A 112 -4.73 -9.71 -30.77
N LEU A 113 -3.59 -9.67 -31.46
CA LEU A 113 -3.32 -10.44 -32.67
C LEU A 113 -2.50 -11.70 -32.38
N GLU A 114 -1.95 -11.82 -31.17
CA GLU A 114 -1.03 -12.88 -30.79
C GLU A 114 -1.56 -13.70 -29.61
N ASP A 115 -1.34 -15.00 -29.74
CA ASP A 115 -1.61 -16.01 -28.73
C ASP A 115 -0.74 -15.81 -27.50
N LEU A 116 -1.36 -15.65 -26.33
CA LEU A 116 -0.62 -15.43 -25.08
C LEU A 116 -0.45 -16.68 -24.21
N TYR A 117 0.75 -16.79 -23.64
CA TYR A 117 1.14 -17.85 -22.69
C TYR A 117 1.35 -17.27 -21.30
N LEU A 118 0.35 -17.40 -20.44
CA LEU A 118 0.40 -16.86 -19.08
C LEU A 118 1.36 -17.69 -18.21
N ASN A 119 2.32 -17.01 -17.58
CA ASN A 119 3.18 -17.64 -16.59
C ASN A 119 2.54 -17.59 -15.20
N ALA A 120 2.32 -18.77 -14.60
CA ALA A 120 1.79 -18.91 -13.25
C ALA A 120 2.61 -18.17 -12.18
N SER A 121 3.92 -18.03 -12.41
CA SER A 121 4.82 -17.41 -11.43
C SER A 121 4.50 -15.94 -11.16
N LEU A 122 3.79 -15.28 -12.07
CA LEU A 122 3.34 -13.88 -11.92
C LEU A 122 2.40 -13.70 -10.72
N PHE A 123 1.72 -14.76 -10.28
CA PHE A 123 0.77 -14.69 -9.18
C PHE A 123 1.34 -15.12 -7.82
N LEU A 124 2.59 -15.59 -7.78
CA LEU A 124 3.26 -16.00 -6.54
C LEU A 124 3.32 -14.92 -5.45
N PRO A 125 3.43 -13.62 -5.77
CA PRO A 125 3.42 -12.57 -4.75
C PRO A 125 2.09 -12.44 -3.99
N PHE A 126 0.97 -12.88 -4.57
CA PHE A 126 -0.37 -12.70 -4.01
C PHE A 126 -0.80 -13.91 -3.17
N LYS A 127 -0.35 -13.93 -1.91
CA LYS A 127 -0.58 -15.06 -0.99
C LYS A 127 -2.03 -15.22 -0.51
N GLU A 128 -2.79 -14.13 -0.54
CA GLU A 128 -4.19 -14.08 -0.10
C GLU A 128 -5.16 -13.94 -1.28
N LEU A 129 -4.69 -14.19 -2.51
CA LEU A 129 -5.53 -14.12 -3.70
C LEU A 129 -6.54 -15.27 -3.70
N GLU A 130 -7.82 -14.92 -3.62
CA GLU A 130 -8.95 -15.87 -3.65
C GLU A 130 -9.56 -15.94 -5.05
N ILE A 131 -9.67 -14.79 -5.72
CA ILE A 131 -10.36 -14.65 -7.00
C ILE A 131 -9.38 -14.14 -8.06
N LEU A 132 -9.26 -14.88 -9.16
CA LEU A 132 -8.49 -14.49 -10.33
C LEU A 132 -9.36 -14.67 -11.58
N ASP A 133 -9.81 -13.57 -12.17
CA ASP A 133 -10.58 -13.60 -13.41
C ASP A 133 -9.67 -13.35 -14.61
N LEU A 134 -9.57 -14.35 -15.49
CA LEU A 134 -8.83 -14.30 -16.75
C LEU A 134 -9.77 -14.45 -17.95
N SER A 135 -11.08 -14.33 -17.74
CA SER A 135 -12.09 -14.57 -18.76
C SER A 135 -11.94 -13.64 -19.96
N SER A 136 -12.39 -14.13 -21.12
CA SER A 136 -12.42 -13.34 -22.35
C SER A 136 -11.06 -12.78 -22.79
N ASN A 137 -9.98 -13.50 -22.47
CA ASN A 137 -8.64 -13.25 -23.00
C ASN A 137 -8.26 -14.32 -24.04
N GLN A 138 -7.44 -13.94 -25.01
CA GLN A 138 -6.87 -14.86 -25.99
C GLN A 138 -5.66 -15.61 -25.41
N LEU A 139 -5.90 -16.55 -24.51
CA LEU A 139 -4.87 -17.39 -23.88
C LEU A 139 -4.82 -18.76 -24.56
N VAL A 140 -3.65 -19.16 -25.05
CA VAL A 140 -3.48 -20.41 -25.83
C VAL A 140 -2.96 -21.59 -25.01
N GLY A 141 -2.59 -21.34 -23.75
CA GLY A 141 -2.32 -22.38 -22.77
C GLY A 141 -2.09 -21.83 -21.37
N GLY A 142 -2.50 -22.58 -20.34
CA GLY A 142 -2.38 -22.20 -18.92
C GLY A 142 -1.65 -23.26 -18.09
N LEU A 143 -0.71 -22.79 -17.24
CA LEU A 143 -0.12 -23.49 -16.09
C LEU A 143 0.40 -24.92 -16.33
N LYS A 144 1.38 -25.10 -17.21
CA LYS A 144 2.13 -26.36 -17.25
C LYS A 144 3.37 -26.24 -16.36
N ASN A 145 3.34 -26.89 -15.19
CA ASN A 145 4.49 -27.37 -14.39
C ASN A 145 4.86 -26.72 -13.04
N GLN A 146 3.93 -26.22 -12.22
CA GLN A 146 4.24 -26.00 -10.80
C GLN A 146 3.09 -26.52 -9.93
N GLY A 147 3.36 -27.60 -9.19
CA GLY A 147 2.37 -28.30 -8.38
C GLY A 147 1.65 -27.36 -7.43
N SER A 148 0.33 -27.55 -7.31
CA SER A 148 -0.56 -26.86 -6.37
C SER A 148 -1.12 -25.48 -6.74
N LEU A 149 -1.44 -25.24 -8.02
CA LEU A 149 -2.36 -24.15 -8.44
C LEU A 149 -3.58 -24.65 -9.25
N LEU A 150 -3.68 -25.97 -9.48
CA LEU A 150 -4.72 -26.58 -10.32
C LEU A 150 -6.12 -26.65 -9.67
N SER A 151 -6.28 -26.29 -8.40
CA SER A 151 -7.60 -26.30 -7.75
C SER A 151 -8.41 -25.02 -7.92
N ILE A 152 -7.81 -23.91 -8.39
CA ILE A 152 -8.49 -22.60 -8.40
C ILE A 152 -9.07 -22.23 -9.78
N LEU A 153 -8.59 -22.81 -10.89
CA LEU A 153 -8.80 -22.22 -12.22
C LEU A 153 -9.75 -22.95 -13.21
N PHE A 154 -10.46 -24.02 -12.85
CA PHE A 154 -11.42 -24.65 -13.78
C PHE A 154 -12.87 -24.76 -13.30
N SER A 155 -13.20 -24.29 -12.09
CA SER A 155 -14.52 -24.58 -11.50
C SER A 155 -15.62 -23.52 -11.72
N LEU A 156 -15.37 -22.35 -12.35
CA LEU A 156 -16.41 -21.30 -12.42
C LEU A 156 -16.72 -20.67 -13.78
N HIS A 157 -16.22 -21.22 -14.89
CA HIS A 157 -16.73 -20.80 -16.22
C HIS A 157 -16.93 -21.96 -17.19
N ARG A 158 -17.63 -23.00 -16.71
CA ARG A 158 -18.40 -23.90 -17.57
C ARG A 158 -19.75 -24.19 -16.91
N ASN A 159 -20.59 -23.16 -16.87
CA ASN A 159 -22.04 -23.30 -16.87
C ASN A 159 -22.65 -22.09 -17.57
#